data_AF-A0A4P5QLW0-F1
#
_entry.id   AF-A0A4P5QLW0-F1
#
_cell.length_a   1.000
_cell.length_b   1.000
_cell.length_c   1.000
_cell.angle_alpha   90.00
_cell.angle_beta   90.00
_cell.angle_gamma   90.00
#
_symmetry.space_group_name_H-M   'P 1'
#
loop_
_entity.id
_entity.type
_entity.pdbx_description
1 polymer ?
#
loop_
_entity_poly.entity_id
_entity_poly.type
_entity_poly.pdbx_seq_one_letter_code
_entity_poly.pdbx_strand_id
1 'polypeptide(L)'
;MITHDWTEIPGRLADAGFAVCYSHISYDPARPLWSAKASRDGREWITMGEDLCSAFLELERQTAAASEDWRRIIGHEVHAPAFGTETK
;
A
#
# COMPACT_ATOMS: atom_id res chain seq x y z
N MET A 1 -6.60 14.58 15.45
CA MET A 1 -7.14 13.84 14.29
C MET A 1 -6.00 13.72 13.30
N ILE A 2 -5.54 12.50 13.02
CA ILE A 2 -4.59 12.29 11.93
C ILE A 2 -5.44 12.38 10.66
N THR A 3 -5.42 13.52 9.99
CA THR A 3 -5.90 13.64 8.61
C THR A 3 -4.98 12.76 7.78
N HIS A 4 -5.37 11.52 7.50
CA HIS A 4 -4.70 10.72 6.49
C HIS A 4 -4.90 11.44 5.17
N ASP A 5 -3.87 12.15 4.74
CA ASP A 5 -3.88 12.77 3.43
C ASP A 5 -3.83 11.62 2.41
N TRP A 6 -4.91 11.49 1.63
CA TRP A 6 -5.06 10.41 0.68
C TRP A 6 -3.97 10.45 -0.39
N THR A 7 -3.33 11.60 -0.61
CA THR A 7 -2.22 11.76 -1.56
C THR A 7 -0.95 11.05 -1.10
N GLU A 8 -0.80 10.80 0.20
CA GLU A 8 0.35 10.09 0.76
C GLU A 8 0.19 8.55 0.71
N ILE A 9 -1.03 8.06 0.49
CA ILE A 9 -1.35 6.62 0.42
C ILE A 9 -0.49 5.88 -0.61
N PRO A 10 -0.40 6.32 -1.89
CA PRO A 10 0.44 5.63 -2.86
C PRO A 10 1.91 5.57 -2.43
N GLY A 11 2.43 6.63 -1.80
CA GLY A 11 3.80 6.64 -1.26
C GLY A 11 4.00 5.65 -0.12
N ARG A 12 3.05 5.58 0.82
CA ARG A 12 3.08 4.64 1.95
C ARG A 12 2.96 3.18 1.51
N LEU A 13 2.15 2.90 0.49
CA LEU A 13 2.04 1.58 -0.11
C LEU A 13 3.30 1.22 -0.90
N ALA A 14 3.89 2.16 -1.63
CA ALA A 14 5.17 1.94 -2.32
C ALA A 14 6.32 1.62 -1.32
N ASP A 15 6.39 2.34 -0.20
CA ASP A 15 7.32 2.07 0.90
C ASP A 15 7.09 0.68 1.52
N ALA A 16 5.84 0.24 1.55
CA ALA A 16 5.46 -1.11 1.96
C ALA A 16 5.68 -2.19 0.87
N GLY A 17 6.39 -1.85 -0.22
CA GLY A 17 6.75 -2.77 -1.29
C GLY A 17 5.65 -3.03 -2.33
N PHE A 18 4.57 -2.26 -2.33
CA PHE A 18 3.49 -2.43 -3.31
C PHE A 18 3.76 -1.63 -4.59
N ALA A 19 3.50 -2.26 -5.73
CA ALA A 19 3.32 -1.55 -6.99
C ALA A 19 1.90 -0.98 -7.03
N VAL A 20 1.79 0.35 -7.02
CA VAL A 20 0.50 1.05 -6.98
C VAL A 20 0.21 1.71 -8.33
N CYS A 21 -0.97 1.48 -8.88
CA CYS A 21 -1.46 2.11 -10.10
C CYS A 21 -2.89 2.60 -9.88
N TYR A 22 -3.27 3.65 -10.59
CA TYR A 22 -4.65 4.11 -10.63
C TYR A 22 -5.04 4.50 -12.05
N SER A 23 -6.33 4.35 -12.36
CA SER A 23 -6.91 4.73 -13.63
C SER A 23 -8.32 5.24 -13.40
N HIS A 24 -8.80 6.14 -14.26
CA HIS A 24 -10.21 6.50 -14.26
C HIS A 24 -10.92 5.76 -15.41
N ILE A 25 -12.11 5.26 -15.12
CA ILE A 25 -13.01 4.62 -16.07
C ILE A 25 -14.27 5.49 -16.08
N SER A 26 -14.38 6.36 -17.07
CA SER A 26 -15.57 7.20 -17.23
C SER A 26 -16.49 6.61 -18.29
N TYR A 27 -17.64 6.08 -17.86
CA TYR A 27 -18.78 5.86 -18.75
C TYR A 27 -19.62 7.14 -18.91
N ASP A 28 -19.60 7.99 -17.89
CA ASP A 28 -20.25 9.30 -17.87
C ASP A 28 -19.25 10.36 -17.38
N PRO A 29 -18.99 11.43 -18.14
CA PRO A 29 -17.99 12.44 -17.77
C PRO A 29 -18.40 13.28 -16.55
N ALA A 30 -19.68 13.28 -16.14
CA ALA A 30 -20.11 13.95 -14.91
C ALA A 30 -19.94 13.07 -13.66
N ARG A 31 -19.73 11.75 -13.82
CA ARG A 31 -19.50 10.79 -12.74
C ARG A 31 -18.35 9.83 -13.09
N PRO A 32 -17.09 10.31 -13.04
CA PRO A 32 -15.94 9.45 -13.30
C PRO A 32 -15.83 8.37 -12.21
N LEU A 33 -15.69 7.11 -12.60
CA LEU A 33 -15.35 6.05 -11.66
C LEU A 33 -13.83 5.91 -11.62
N TRP A 34 -13.24 5.99 -10.44
CA TRP A 34 -11.80 5.80 -10.26
C TRP A 34 -11.51 4.38 -9.81
N SER A 35 -10.47 3.78 -10.37
CA SER A 35 -9.94 2.50 -9.93
C SER A 35 -8.53 2.69 -9.39
N ALA A 36 -8.28 2.17 -8.19
CA ALA A 36 -6.96 2.11 -7.58
C ALA A 36 -6.57 0.64 -7.38
N LYS A 37 -5.32 0.32 -7.68
CA LYS A 37 -4.77 -1.03 -7.62
C LYS A 37 -3.44 -1.02 -6.90
N ALA A 38 -3.24 -2.01 -6.03
CA ALA A 38 -1.96 -2.34 -5.41
C ALA A 38 -1.62 -3.79 -5.73
N SER A 39 -0.36 -4.07 -6.06
CA SER A 39 0.13 -5.42 -6.30
C SER A 39 1.43 -5.65 -5.54
N ARG A 40 1.55 -6.83 -4.93
CA ARG A 40 2.74 -7.23 -4.19
C ARG A 40 2.78 -8.75 -4.00
N ASP A 41 3.95 -9.35 -4.16
CA ASP A 41 4.19 -10.78 -3.88
C ASP A 41 3.18 -11.71 -4.60
N GLY A 42 2.79 -11.36 -5.83
CA GLY A 42 1.80 -12.11 -6.62
C GLY A 42 0.34 -11.96 -6.16
N ARG A 43 0.07 -11.12 -5.15
CA ARG A 43 -1.28 -10.72 -4.74
C ARG A 43 -1.63 -9.35 -5.31
N GLU A 44 -2.91 -9.16 -5.58
CA GLU A 44 -3.44 -7.92 -6.16
C GLU A 44 -4.69 -7.50 -5.40
N TRP A 45 -4.78 -6.21 -5.11
CA TRP A 45 -5.92 -5.55 -4.51
C TRP A 45 -6.40 -4.48 -5.47
N ILE A 46 -7.69 -4.49 -5.80
CA ILE A 46 -8.30 -3.57 -6.74
C ILE A 46 -9.56 -3.03 -6.08
N THR A 47 -9.72 -1.72 -6.11
CA THR A 47 -10.92 -1.06 -5.61
C THR A 47 -11.39 0.02 -6.57
N MET A 48 -12.65 0.41 -6.41
CA MET A 48 -13.31 1.45 -7.18
C MET A 48 -13.93 2.47 -6.24
N GLY A 49 -13.86 3.74 -6.61
CA GLY A 49 -14.46 4.86 -5.89
C GLY A 49 -15.08 5.87 -6.86
N GLU A 50 -16.07 6.62 -6.38
CA GLU A 50 -16.67 7.73 -7.13
C GLU A 50 -15.68 8.89 -7.37
N ASP A 51 -14.57 8.87 -6.63
CA ASP A 51 -13.45 9.79 -6.73
C ASP A 51 -12.15 9.06 -6.34
N LEU A 52 -11.02 9.66 -6.71
CA LEU A 52 -9.70 9.08 -6.47
C LEU A 52 -9.38 8.93 -4.97
N CYS A 53 -9.88 9.83 -4.11
CA CYS A 53 -9.65 9.78 -2.67
C CYS A 53 -10.36 8.57 -2.07
N SER A 54 -11.65 8.39 -2.36
CA SER A 54 -12.44 7.23 -1.93
C SER A 54 -11.82 5.91 -2.40
N ALA A 55 -11.30 5.86 -3.63
CA ALA A 55 -10.59 4.69 -4.14
C ALA A 55 -9.30 4.40 -3.33
N PHE A 56 -8.46 5.41 -3.06
CA PHE A 56 -7.23 5.18 -2.30
C PHE A 56 -7.47 4.84 -0.82
N LEU A 57 -8.47 5.45 -0.17
CA LEU A 57 -8.81 5.13 1.22
C LEU A 57 -9.28 3.68 1.38
N GLU A 58 -10.10 3.20 0.44
CA GLU A 58 -10.53 1.79 0.44
C GLU A 58 -9.36 0.85 0.11
N LEU A 59 -8.45 1.27 -0.79
CA LEU A 59 -7.25 0.48 -1.11
C LEU A 59 -6.33 0.35 0.11
N GLU A 60 -6.11 1.46 0.84
CA GLU A 60 -5.35 1.46 2.10
C GLU A 60 -6.00 0.50 3.12
N ARG A 61 -7.33 0.55 3.26
CA ARG A 61 -8.05 -0.34 4.19
C ARG A 61 -7.85 -1.81 3.83
N GLN A 62 -7.93 -2.18 2.55
CA GLN A 62 -7.75 -3.57 2.11
C GLN A 62 -6.30 -4.06 2.23
N THR A 63 -5.34 -3.17 2.08
CA THR A 63 -3.91 -3.48 2.12
C THR A 63 -3.29 -3.31 3.51
N ALA A 64 -4.03 -2.79 4.49
CA ALA A 64 -3.56 -2.51 5.85
C ALA A 64 -2.87 -3.73 6.49
N ALA A 65 -3.54 -4.88 6.51
CA ALA A 65 -2.98 -6.11 7.09
C ALA A 65 -1.68 -6.57 6.40
N ALA A 66 -1.60 -6.45 5.07
CA ALA A 66 -0.42 -6.81 4.30
C ALA A 66 0.73 -5.78 4.42
N SER A 67 0.40 -4.53 4.73
CA SER A 67 1.36 -3.46 4.97
C SER A 67 1.95 -3.55 6.39
N GLU A 68 1.14 -3.93 7.38
CA GLU A 68 1.58 -4.20 8.75
C GLU A 68 2.48 -5.42 8.84
N ASP A 69 2.14 -6.51 8.13
CA ASP A 69 2.96 -7.72 8.02
C ASP A 69 4.36 -7.41 7.48
N TRP A 70 4.44 -6.58 6.45
CA TRP A 70 5.73 -6.14 5.90
C TRP A 70 6.56 -5.37 6.90
N ARG A 71 6.00 -4.35 7.53
CA ARG A 71 6.71 -3.58 8.56
C ARG A 71 7.24 -4.47 9.68
N ARG A 72 6.52 -5.55 10.01
CA ARG A 72 7.00 -6.56 10.95
C ARG A 72 8.16 -7.38 10.40
N ILE A 73 8.13 -7.79 9.14
CA ILE A 73 9.20 -8.56 8.47
C ILE A 73 10.50 -7.73 8.38
N ILE A 74 10.46 -6.55 7.76
CA ILE A 74 11.64 -5.66 7.66
C ILE A 74 12.09 -5.13 9.03
N GLY A 75 11.17 -4.90 9.97
CA GLY A 75 11.51 -4.55 11.36
C GLY A 75 12.21 -5.69 12.12
N HIS A 76 11.96 -6.95 11.76
CA HIS A 76 12.65 -8.12 12.32
C HIS A 76 14.05 -8.31 11.72
N GLU A 77 14.27 -7.87 10.48
CA GLU A 77 15.55 -8.04 9.77
C GLU A 77 16.66 -7.10 10.29
N VAL A 78 16.31 -6.00 10.97
CA VAL A 78 17.29 -5.10 11.63
C VAL A 78 17.84 -5.69 12.94
N HIS A 79 17.28 -6.80 13.43
CA HIS A 79 17.71 -7.47 14.66
C HIS A 79 18.23 -8.89 14.42
N ALA A 80 18.89 -9.15 13.28
CA ALA A 80 19.77 -10.30 13.20
C ALA A 80 20.94 -10.08 14.18
N PRO A 81 21.10 -10.89 15.25
CA PRO A 81 22.30 -10.80 16.08
C PRO A 81 23.48 -11.16 15.19
N ALA A 82 24.49 -10.28 15.16
CA ALA A 82 25.77 -10.55 14.54
C ALA A 82 26.34 -11.85 15.12
N PHE A 83 26.23 -12.93 14.36
CA PHE A 83 26.74 -14.23 14.72
C PHE A 83 28.28 -14.21 14.59
N GLY A 84 28.96 -14.31 15.72
CA GLY A 84 30.25 -14.97 15.89
C GLY A 84 31.47 -14.38 15.18
N THR A 85 32.35 -13.75 15.95
CA THR A 85 33.79 -13.94 15.76
C THR A 85 34.40 -14.45 17.07
N GLU A 86 34.44 -15.78 17.22
CA GLU A 86 35.45 -16.42 18.07
C GLU A 86 36.84 -16.00 17.56
N THR A 87 37.67 -15.43 18.42
CA THR A 87 39.12 -15.45 18.25
C THR A 87 39.77 -15.74 19.60
N LYS A 88 40.09 -17.03 19.75
CA LYS A 88 41.28 -17.66 20.32
C LYS A 88 42.09 -16.93 21.40
#